data_AF-A0A3M1YPF9-F1
#
_entry.id   AF-A0A3M1YPF9-F1
#
_cell.length_a   1.000
_cell.length_b   1.000
_cell.length_c   1.000
_cell.angle_alpha   90.00
_cell.angle_beta   90.00
_cell.angle_gamma   90.00
#
_symmetry.space_group_name_H-M   'P 1'
#
loop_
_entity.id
_entity.type
_entity.pdbx_description
1 polymer ?
#
loop_
_entity_poly.entity_id
_entity_poly.type
_entity_poly.pdbx_seq_one_letter_code
_entity_poly.pdbx_strand_id
1 'polypeptide(L)'
;MKRKIWIAASVLAITLTACNSDGKIDTDDVKINATASGKTDEEAAKPKMVFEEERYDFGTINQGEKVSHSFKFKNEGDADLIIASARGSCGCTVPSWPKEPIPPGGEG
;
A
#
# COMPACT_ATOMS: atom_id res chain seq x y z
N MET A 1 66.33 -43.45 6.70
CA MET A 1 65.92 -43.48 5.26
C MET A 1 64.62 -44.25 5.15
N LYS A 2 63.69 -43.86 4.27
CA LYS A 2 62.31 -44.41 4.07
C LYS A 2 61.16 -43.82 4.91
N ARG A 3 61.07 -42.50 5.11
CA ARG A 3 59.81 -41.80 5.53
C ARG A 3 59.72 -40.37 4.99
N LYS A 4 60.21 -40.12 3.76
CA LYS A 4 60.25 -38.78 3.14
C LYS A 4 59.75 -38.79 1.68
N ILE A 5 58.83 -39.69 1.34
CA ILE A 5 58.30 -39.86 -0.03
C ILE A 5 56.75 -39.85 -0.02
N TRP A 6 56.14 -39.05 0.86
CA TRP A 6 54.68 -38.87 0.89
C TRP A 6 54.25 -37.40 1.09
N ILE A 7 55.17 -36.44 0.93
CA ILE A 7 54.90 -34.99 1.08
C ILE A 7 55.23 -34.22 -0.21
N ALA A 8 55.69 -34.89 -1.27
CA ALA A 8 56.07 -34.27 -2.54
C ALA A 8 55.01 -34.39 -3.64
N ALA A 9 53.76 -34.70 -3.30
CA ALA A 9 52.67 -34.92 -4.27
C ALA A 9 51.34 -34.23 -3.87
N SER A 10 51.39 -33.14 -3.10
CA SER A 10 50.19 -32.35 -2.75
C SER A 10 50.36 -30.83 -2.93
N VAL A 11 51.47 -30.37 -3.51
CA VAL A 11 51.77 -28.93 -3.71
C VAL A 11 51.75 -28.55 -5.20
N LEU A 12 50.83 -29.14 -5.97
CA LEU A 12 50.57 -28.76 -7.37
C LEU A 12 49.07 -28.71 -7.66
N ALA A 13 48.34 -27.92 -6.88
CA ALA A 13 46.96 -27.53 -7.16
C ALA A 13 46.72 -26.05 -6.80
N ILE A 14 47.72 -25.20 -7.06
CA ILE A 14 47.53 -23.75 -7.15
C ILE A 14 47.44 -23.43 -8.64
N THR A 15 46.28 -23.69 -9.23
CA THR A 15 45.92 -23.20 -10.57
C THR A 15 44.62 -22.42 -10.44
N LEU A 16 44.78 -21.11 -10.27
CA LEU A 16 43.98 -20.05 -10.88
C LEU A 16 42.48 -20.34 -11.06
N THR A 17 41.69 -20.07 -10.03
CA THR A 17 40.27 -19.71 -10.23
C THR A 17 40.09 -18.26 -9.79
N ALA A 18 40.45 -17.35 -10.69
CA ALA A 18 39.92 -15.99 -10.69
C ALA A 18 38.46 -16.09 -11.15
N CYS A 19 37.50 -15.91 -10.25
CA CYS A 19 36.14 -15.53 -10.65
C CYS A 19 36.05 -14.02 -10.63
N ASN A 20 35.87 -13.47 -11.83
CA ASN A 20 35.59 -12.07 -12.13
C ASN A 20 34.21 -11.69 -11.59
N SER A 21 34.07 -10.47 -11.07
CA SER A 21 32.80 -9.90 -10.63
C SER A 21 31.92 -9.59 -11.84
N ASP A 22 30.94 -10.44 -12.14
CA ASP A 22 29.86 -10.13 -13.09
C ASP A 22 28.51 -10.39 -12.40
N GLY A 23 28.21 -9.57 -11.40
CA GLY A 23 26.86 -9.45 -10.84
C GLY A 23 25.97 -8.69 -11.82
N LYS A 24 25.59 -9.33 -12.93
CA LYS A 24 24.48 -8.88 -13.76
C LYS A 24 23.22 -9.02 -12.91
N ILE A 25 22.64 -7.89 -12.53
CA ILE A 25 21.25 -7.85 -12.07
C ILE A 25 20.42 -7.99 -13.36
N ASP A 26 19.95 -9.20 -13.63
CA ASP A 26 18.96 -9.40 -14.68
C ASP A 26 17.66 -8.73 -14.26
N THR A 27 16.96 -8.12 -15.22
CA THR A 27 15.69 -7.41 -14.95
C THR A 27 14.63 -8.39 -14.42
N ASP A 28 14.83 -9.69 -14.64
CA ASP A 28 14.00 -10.78 -14.15
C ASP A 28 14.13 -11.03 -12.63
N ASP A 29 15.19 -10.51 -11.98
CA ASP A 29 15.36 -10.55 -10.52
C ASP A 29 14.65 -9.38 -9.81
N VAL A 30 14.08 -8.43 -10.56
CA VAL A 30 13.22 -7.38 -10.01
C VAL A 30 11.82 -7.96 -9.73
N LYS A 31 11.69 -8.62 -8.57
CA LYS A 31 10.39 -9.04 -8.03
C LYS A 31 9.62 -7.84 -7.46
N ILE A 32 8.99 -7.05 -8.32
CA ILE A 32 7.93 -6.09 -7.94
C ILE A 32 6.65 -6.85 -7.56
N ASN A 33 6.67 -7.52 -6.41
CA ASN A 33 5.53 -8.32 -5.91
C ASN A 33 4.41 -7.48 -5.27
N ALA A 34 4.17 -6.24 -5.70
CA ALA A 34 3.22 -5.35 -5.01
C ALA A 34 1.96 -4.97 -5.80
N THR A 35 1.72 -5.49 -7.01
CA THR A 35 0.52 -5.05 -7.78
C THR A 35 -0.22 -6.15 -8.56
N ALA A 36 0.26 -7.40 -8.61
CA ALA A 36 -0.37 -8.43 -9.44
C ALA A 36 -0.46 -9.83 -8.80
N SER A 37 -0.40 -9.95 -7.48
CA SER A 37 -0.84 -11.19 -6.82
C SER A 37 -2.18 -10.95 -6.19
N GLY A 38 -3.26 -11.43 -6.83
CA GLY A 38 -4.59 -11.55 -6.25
C GLY A 38 -4.67 -12.57 -5.11
N LYS A 39 -3.63 -12.61 -4.27
CA LYS A 39 -3.68 -13.18 -2.92
C LYS A 39 -4.18 -12.05 -2.02
N THR A 40 -5.49 -11.94 -1.89
CA THR A 40 -6.02 -11.38 -0.65
C THR A 40 -5.62 -12.37 0.42
N ASP A 41 -4.57 -12.06 1.17
CA ASP A 41 -4.44 -12.61 2.50
C ASP A 41 -5.76 -12.29 3.20
N GLU A 42 -6.57 -13.31 3.40
CA GLU A 42 -7.75 -13.20 4.23
C GLU A 42 -7.30 -12.75 5.62
N GLU A 43 -8.02 -11.76 6.15
CA GLU A 43 -7.85 -11.17 7.49
C GLU A 43 -6.76 -10.11 7.67
N ALA A 44 -6.40 -9.36 6.63
CA ALA A 44 -5.86 -8.01 6.85
C ALA A 44 -7.00 -7.06 7.22
N ALA A 45 -6.87 -6.34 8.33
CA ALA A 45 -7.84 -5.34 8.78
C ALA A 45 -8.09 -4.28 7.70
N LYS A 46 -9.36 -3.95 7.43
CA LYS A 46 -9.80 -3.02 6.38
C LYS A 46 -10.73 -1.95 6.97
N PRO A 47 -10.58 -0.68 6.57
CA PRO A 47 -11.56 0.33 6.92
C PRO A 47 -12.87 0.08 6.17
N LYS A 48 -14.01 0.43 6.79
CA LYS A 48 -15.34 0.34 6.17
C LYS A 48 -16.14 1.58 6.55
N MET A 49 -16.36 2.47 5.58
CA MET A 49 -17.19 3.67 5.77
C MET A 49 -18.66 3.32 5.56
N VAL A 50 -19.53 3.72 6.49
CA VAL A 50 -21.00 3.58 6.39
C VAL A 50 -21.65 4.92 6.70
N PHE A 51 -22.45 5.43 5.76
CA PHE A 51 -23.17 6.68 5.93
C PHE A 51 -24.50 6.46 6.68
N GLU A 52 -24.87 7.39 7.53
CA GLU A 52 -26.22 7.41 8.16
C GLU A 52 -27.30 7.73 7.11
N GLU A 53 -26.97 8.60 6.16
CA GLU A 53 -27.82 8.96 5.02
C GLU A 53 -26.96 9.15 3.78
N GLU A 54 -27.44 8.71 2.61
CA GLU A 54 -26.72 8.84 1.34
C GLU A 54 -27.31 9.94 0.44
N ARG A 55 -28.46 10.49 0.82
CA ARG A 55 -29.20 11.45 0.00
C ARG A 55 -29.87 12.50 0.87
N TYR A 56 -29.62 13.75 0.51
CA TYR A 56 -30.31 14.90 1.05
C TYR A 56 -30.93 15.71 -0.09
N ASP A 57 -32.17 16.18 0.09
CA ASP A 57 -32.86 17.05 -0.85
C ASP A 57 -32.99 18.45 -0.24
N PHE A 58 -32.32 19.43 -0.84
CA PHE A 58 -32.41 20.83 -0.43
C PHE A 58 -33.77 21.47 -0.77
N GLY A 59 -34.58 20.82 -1.59
CA GLY A 59 -35.84 21.37 -2.08
C GLY A 59 -35.62 22.59 -2.97
N THR A 60 -36.46 23.60 -2.77
CA THR A 60 -36.37 24.86 -3.52
C THR A 60 -35.32 25.77 -2.90
N ILE A 61 -34.27 26.08 -3.66
CA ILE A 61 -33.22 27.04 -3.27
C ILE A 61 -33.25 28.27 -4.19
N ASN A 62 -32.93 29.45 -3.64
CA ASN A 62 -32.84 30.66 -4.45
C ASN A 62 -31.47 30.78 -5.13
N GLN A 63 -31.41 31.46 -6.27
CA GLN A 63 -30.14 31.69 -6.95
C GLN A 63 -29.19 32.51 -6.08
N GLY A 64 -27.95 32.03 -5.91
CA GLY A 64 -26.93 32.67 -5.08
C GLY A 64 -27.05 32.35 -3.58
N GLU A 65 -28.08 31.62 -3.16
CA GLU A 65 -28.22 31.14 -1.80
C GLU A 65 -27.12 30.12 -1.49
N LYS A 66 -26.52 30.24 -0.30
CA LYS A 66 -25.53 29.29 0.21
C LYS A 66 -26.23 28.32 1.13
N VAL A 67 -26.37 27.08 0.67
CA VAL A 67 -26.90 25.98 1.47
C VAL A 67 -25.79 24.98 1.79
N SER A 68 -25.90 24.31 2.92
CA SER A 68 -24.95 23.30 3.37
C SER A 68 -25.68 22.17 4.07
N HIS A 69 -25.21 20.94 3.85
CA HIS A 69 -25.66 19.77 4.59
C HIS A 69 -24.43 18.97 5.03
N SER A 70 -24.51 18.32 6.19
CA SER A 70 -23.44 17.49 6.73
C SER A 70 -23.90 16.04 6.72
N PHE A 71 -23.17 15.21 5.97
CA PHE A 71 -23.38 13.77 5.97
C PHE A 71 -22.54 13.14 7.06
N LYS A 72 -23.20 12.42 7.98
CA LYS A 72 -22.51 11.65 9.00
C LYS A 72 -22.17 10.27 8.49
N PHE A 73 -21.01 9.79 8.86
CA PHE A 73 -20.62 8.41 8.61
C PHE A 73 -19.82 7.83 9.77
N LYS A 74 -19.73 6.50 9.79
CA LYS A 74 -18.98 5.73 10.76
C LYS A 74 -17.97 4.82 10.08
N ASN A 75 -16.80 4.67 10.68
CA ASN A 75 -15.88 3.60 10.34
C ASN A 75 -16.30 2.31 11.07
N GLU A 76 -17.03 1.43 10.40
CA GLU A 76 -17.38 0.09 10.90
C GLU A 76 -16.33 -0.98 10.57
N GLY A 77 -15.18 -0.57 10.04
CA GLY A 77 -14.09 -1.48 9.75
C GLY A 77 -13.25 -1.78 10.99
N ASP A 78 -12.18 -2.53 10.76
CA ASP A 78 -11.20 -2.94 11.75
C ASP A 78 -9.82 -2.28 11.56
N ALA A 79 -9.73 -1.32 10.63
CA ALA A 79 -8.55 -0.46 10.43
C ALA A 79 -8.94 1.03 10.32
N ASP A 80 -7.96 1.92 10.48
CA ASP A 80 -8.13 3.36 10.34
C ASP A 80 -8.62 3.74 8.92
N LEU A 81 -9.65 4.58 8.88
CA LEU A 81 -10.25 5.10 7.65
C LEU A 81 -9.63 6.45 7.30
N ILE A 82 -8.93 6.52 6.17
CA ILE A 82 -8.32 7.74 5.64
C ILE A 82 -9.04 8.16 4.36
N ILE A 83 -9.57 9.39 4.34
CA ILE A 83 -10.25 9.93 3.17
C ILE A 83 -9.24 10.67 2.28
N ALA A 84 -8.74 9.97 1.26
CA ALA A 84 -7.74 10.51 0.34
C ALA A 84 -8.24 11.76 -0.43
N SER A 85 -9.51 11.78 -0.82
CA SER A 85 -10.12 12.93 -1.49
C SER A 85 -11.64 12.88 -1.45
N ALA A 86 -12.30 14.04 -1.37
CA ALA A 86 -13.71 14.21 -1.68
C ALA A 86 -13.87 15.26 -2.79
N ARG A 87 -14.72 14.98 -3.77
CA ARG A 87 -14.99 15.88 -4.91
C ARG A 87 -16.47 15.86 -5.23
N GLY A 88 -17.03 17.06 -5.45
CA GLY A 88 -18.37 17.19 -6.01
C GLY A 88 -18.41 16.80 -7.48
N SER A 89 -19.54 16.27 -7.94
CA SER A 89 -19.76 15.97 -9.36
C SER A 89 -19.97 17.23 -10.20
N CYS A 90 -20.42 18.32 -9.59
CA CYS A 90 -20.59 19.63 -10.20
C CYS A 90 -19.74 20.68 -9.49
N GLY A 91 -19.14 21.59 -10.26
CA GLY A 91 -18.16 22.58 -9.76
C GLY A 91 -18.72 23.63 -8.80
N CYS A 92 -20.04 23.68 -8.56
CA CYS A 92 -20.66 24.55 -7.58
C CYS A 92 -20.74 23.94 -6.17
N THR A 93 -20.44 22.63 -6.02
CA THR A 93 -20.42 21.96 -4.72
C THR A 93 -19.00 21.83 -4.20
N VAL A 94 -18.78 22.21 -2.95
CA VAL A 94 -17.46 22.19 -2.31
C VAL A 94 -17.53 21.30 -1.07
N PRO A 95 -17.01 20.06 -1.10
CA PRO A 95 -17.00 19.20 0.06
C PRO A 95 -15.96 19.65 1.07
N SER A 96 -16.30 19.55 2.35
CA SER A 96 -15.37 19.61 3.48
C SER A 96 -15.38 18.23 4.15
N TRP A 97 -14.21 17.71 4.51
CA TRP A 97 -14.09 16.38 5.10
C TRP A 97 -12.87 16.30 6.04
N PRO A 98 -12.89 15.41 7.04
CA PRO A 98 -11.78 15.21 7.96
C PRO A 98 -10.51 14.76 7.22
N LYS A 99 -9.37 15.31 7.61
CA LYS A 99 -8.05 14.97 7.04
C LYS A 99 -7.25 14.00 7.90
N GLU A 100 -7.67 13.85 9.15
CA GLU A 100 -7.07 12.93 10.10
C GLU A 100 -7.64 11.53 9.91
N PRO A 101 -6.87 10.47 10.21
CA PRO A 101 -7.38 9.11 10.21
C PRO A 101 -8.53 8.94 11.20
N ILE A 102 -9.57 8.21 10.79
CA ILE A 102 -10.75 7.94 11.60
C ILE A 102 -10.64 6.50 12.12
N PRO A 103 -10.45 6.28 13.43
CA PRO A 103 -10.22 4.95 13.98
C PRO A 103 -11.45 4.04 13.81
N PRO A 104 -11.31 2.70 13.95
CA PRO A 104 -12.43 1.78 14.06
C PRO A 104 -13.46 2.25 15.09
N GLY A 105 -14.74 2.30 14.69
CA GLY A 105 -15.84 2.83 15.48
C GLY A 105 -15.95 4.36 15.53
N GLY A 106 -14.99 5.09 14.97
CA GLY A 106 -15.01 6.55 14.88
C GLY A 106 -16.04 7.09 13.88
N GLU A 107 -16.40 8.36 14.05
CA GLU A 107 -17.42 9.07 13.27
C GLU A 107 -16.83 10.33 12.61
N GLY A 108 -17.47 10.81 11.55
CA GLY A 108 -17.07 12.01 10.82
C GLY A 108 -18.18 12.64 10.01
#